data_AF-A0A9E3A6D6-F1
#
_entry.id   AF-A0A9E3A6D6-F1
#
_cell.length_a   1.000
_cell.length_b   1.000
_cell.length_c   1.000
_cell.angle_alpha   90.00
_cell.angle_beta   90.00
_cell.angle_gamma   90.00
#
_symmetry.space_group_name_H-M   'P 1'
#
loop_
_entity.id
_entity.type
_entity.pdbx_description
1 polymer ?
#
loop_
_entity_poly.entity_id
_entity_poly.type
_entity_poly.pdbx_seq_one_letter_code
_entity_poly.pdbx_strand_id
1 'polypeptide(L)'
;MQHAASQHPVFTRLANATWTFSQRYWRLVVVAMLLLLHIAVFRGVADPWARALLLAHLGLLLLWQPFLRAEQRISPTQGVILLLVAFGLMVRLDWWLLAFWVVIIAGLVGGKVYQHHAKWQRRVYLVMLVYLLALLAIAILPEIAPRREITAETRRAAEYILPFMFVLIALFPAEPEAAEAAQIIDFFYSVFLMLILVVVILGSFTFMGLTGSTYLVSLTYTVFLTAAAVLLVGLAWNPRAGGGLGVFFARYLFSIGLPVERWLQSLAQLLQIEAQPQRFLEQAVITLADLPSVAGVAWRAGTQRGERG
;
A
#
# COMPACT_ATOMS: atom_id res chain seq x y z
N MET A 1 -32.85 19.28 30.12
CA MET A 1 -32.51 17.94 30.67
C MET A 1 -31.09 17.61 30.24
N GLN A 2 -30.17 17.60 31.21
CA GLN A 2 -28.74 17.34 31.02
C GLN A 2 -28.53 15.85 30.74
N HIS A 3 -28.06 15.49 29.54
CA HIS A 3 -27.47 14.17 29.33
C HIS A 3 -26.04 14.18 29.84
N ALA A 4 -25.85 13.56 31.00
CA ALA A 4 -24.56 13.24 31.58
C ALA A 4 -23.73 12.42 30.59
N ALA A 5 -22.76 13.07 29.94
CA ALA A 5 -21.70 12.39 29.23
C ALA A 5 -20.80 11.70 30.27
N SER A 6 -21.02 10.42 30.51
CA SER A 6 -20.07 9.54 31.20
C SER A 6 -18.83 9.36 30.31
N GLN A 7 -18.00 10.40 30.26
CA GLN A 7 -16.64 10.29 29.78
C GLN A 7 -15.92 9.36 30.75
N HIS A 8 -15.52 8.15 30.32
CA HIS A 8 -14.74 7.26 31.16
C HIS A 8 -13.23 7.61 31.04
N PRO A 9 -12.65 8.41 31.95
CA PRO A 9 -11.25 8.86 31.87
C PRO A 9 -10.23 7.73 32.00
N VAL A 10 -10.66 6.55 32.47
CA VAL A 10 -9.79 5.39 32.67
C VAL A 10 -9.42 4.75 31.32
N PHE A 11 -10.38 4.62 30.40
CA PHE A 11 -10.13 4.04 29.08
C PHE A 11 -9.19 4.93 28.25
N THR A 12 -9.33 6.25 28.35
CA THR A 12 -8.45 7.19 27.63
C THR A 12 -7.04 7.19 28.21
N ARG A 13 -6.87 7.08 29.53
CA ARG A 13 -5.53 6.94 30.14
C ARG A 13 -4.86 5.61 29.80
N LEU A 14 -5.59 4.49 29.83
CA LEU A 14 -5.07 3.19 29.43
C LEU A 14 -4.68 3.18 27.94
N ALA A 15 -5.53 3.74 27.07
CA ALA A 15 -5.24 3.85 25.63
C ALA A 15 -4.01 4.72 25.34
N ASN A 16 -3.85 5.84 26.04
CA ASN A 16 -2.68 6.71 25.87
C ASN A 16 -1.38 6.09 26.44
N ALA A 17 -1.49 5.33 27.54
CA ALA A 17 -0.36 4.62 28.13
C ALA A 17 0.09 3.45 27.25
N THR A 18 -0.85 2.66 26.70
CA THR A 18 -0.52 1.59 25.75
C THR A 18 0.04 2.16 24.44
N TRP A 19 -0.45 3.32 24.00
CA TRP A 19 0.04 4.03 22.82
C TRP A 19 1.51 4.50 22.97
N THR A 20 1.81 5.19 24.07
CA THR A 20 3.18 5.69 24.36
C THR A 20 4.15 4.54 24.61
N PHE A 21 3.70 3.46 25.25
CA PHE A 21 4.47 2.23 25.39
C PHE A 21 4.72 1.54 24.03
N SER A 22 3.70 1.45 23.17
CA SER A 22 3.82 0.87 21.81
C SER A 22 4.83 1.64 20.96
N GLN A 23 4.81 2.97 20.98
CA GLN A 23 5.77 3.83 20.28
C GLN A 23 7.21 3.59 20.75
N ARG A 24 7.40 3.42 22.07
CA ARG A 24 8.73 3.18 22.66
C ARG A 24 9.27 1.77 22.41
N TYR A 25 8.37 0.79 22.30
CA TYR A 25 8.71 -0.63 22.11
C TYR A 25 8.22 -1.19 20.76
N TRP A 26 8.12 -0.34 19.73
CA TRP A 26 7.52 -0.69 18.44
C TRP A 26 8.09 -1.98 17.83
N ARG A 27 9.39 -2.23 18.05
CA ARG A 27 10.10 -3.43 17.60
C ARG A 27 9.62 -4.70 18.27
N LEU A 28 9.41 -4.66 19.59
CA LEU A 28 8.90 -5.79 20.33
C LEU A 28 7.47 -6.10 19.90
N VAL A 29 6.67 -5.06 19.62
CA VAL A 29 5.32 -5.23 19.06
C VAL A 29 5.38 -5.91 17.68
N VAL A 30 6.26 -5.44 16.78
CA VAL A 30 6.44 -6.07 15.46
C VAL A 30 6.92 -7.52 15.58
N VAL A 31 7.95 -7.78 16.40
CA VAL A 31 8.48 -9.14 16.59
C VAL A 31 7.43 -10.06 17.20
N ALA A 32 6.70 -9.62 18.22
CA ALA A 32 5.62 -10.39 18.81
C ALA A 32 4.49 -10.65 17.80
N MET A 33 4.12 -9.64 17.00
CA MET A 33 3.12 -9.77 15.95
C MET A 33 3.52 -10.82 14.90
N LEU A 34 4.76 -10.78 14.43
CA LEU A 34 5.30 -11.74 13.45
C LEU A 34 5.44 -13.14 14.06
N LEU A 35 5.83 -13.25 15.33
CA LEU A 35 5.95 -14.51 16.05
C LEU A 35 4.58 -15.19 16.22
N LEU A 36 3.55 -14.42 16.61
CA LEU A 36 2.17 -14.93 16.71
C LEU A 36 1.68 -15.46 15.37
N LEU A 37 1.93 -14.72 14.28
CA LEU A 37 1.61 -15.15 12.93
C LEU A 37 2.35 -16.45 12.57
N HIS A 38 3.67 -16.51 12.83
CA HIS A 38 4.50 -17.69 12.57
C HIS A 38 3.92 -18.94 13.22
N ILE A 39 3.72 -18.88 14.54
CA ILE A 39 3.21 -20.03 15.32
C ILE A 39 1.82 -20.44 14.82
N ALA A 40 0.95 -19.47 14.50
CA ALA A 40 -0.38 -19.77 13.98
C ALA A 40 -0.34 -20.48 12.61
N VAL A 41 0.50 -20.03 11.68
CA VAL A 41 0.63 -20.64 10.35
C VAL A 41 1.13 -22.09 10.45
N PHE A 42 2.14 -22.35 11.27
CA PHE A 42 2.71 -23.69 11.40
C PHE A 42 1.80 -24.66 12.14
N ARG A 43 1.01 -24.19 13.13
CA ARG A 43 -0.07 -24.96 13.77
C ARG A 43 -1.23 -25.26 12.82
N GLY A 44 -1.50 -24.37 11.87
CA GLY A 44 -2.51 -24.55 10.83
C GLY A 44 -3.90 -24.03 11.22
N VAL A 45 -4.70 -23.73 10.19
CA VAL A 45 -6.01 -23.04 10.32
C VAL A 45 -7.10 -23.86 11.03
N ALA A 46 -6.90 -25.17 11.17
CA ALA A 46 -7.80 -26.08 11.88
C ALA A 46 -7.63 -26.02 13.41
N ASP A 47 -6.48 -25.58 13.92
CA ASP A 47 -6.19 -25.53 15.36
C ASP A 47 -6.90 -24.33 16.02
N PRO A 48 -7.75 -24.53 17.04
CA PRO A 48 -8.37 -23.44 17.79
C PRO A 48 -7.35 -22.47 18.41
N TRP A 49 -6.17 -22.96 18.79
CA TRP A 49 -5.11 -22.10 19.33
C TRP A 49 -4.50 -21.20 18.27
N ALA A 50 -4.36 -21.67 17.02
CA ALA A 50 -3.90 -20.84 15.91
C ALA A 50 -4.86 -19.66 15.66
N ARG A 51 -6.16 -19.90 15.77
CA ARG A 51 -7.21 -18.87 15.68
C ARG A 51 -7.10 -17.83 16.80
N ALA A 52 -6.91 -18.29 18.05
CA ALA A 52 -6.72 -17.38 19.18
C ALA A 52 -5.43 -16.53 19.01
N LEU A 53 -4.34 -17.13 18.54
CA LEU A 53 -3.09 -16.43 18.24
C LEU A 53 -3.25 -15.41 17.11
N LEU A 54 -4.03 -15.70 16.07
CA LEU A 54 -4.32 -14.74 15.00
C LEU A 54 -5.21 -13.58 15.47
N LEU A 55 -6.11 -13.80 16.44
CA LEU A 55 -6.88 -12.72 17.07
C LEU A 55 -5.97 -11.81 17.88
N ALA A 56 -5.03 -12.40 18.64
CA ALA A 56 -4.00 -11.63 19.32
C ALA A 56 -3.11 -10.86 18.33
N HIS A 57 -2.71 -11.51 17.22
CA HIS A 57 -1.96 -10.87 16.13
C HIS A 57 -2.71 -9.69 15.53
N LEU A 58 -4.03 -9.79 15.30
CA LEU A 58 -4.86 -8.68 14.84
C LEU A 58 -4.82 -7.49 15.81
N GLY A 59 -4.90 -7.78 17.11
CA GLY A 59 -4.76 -6.76 18.16
C GLY A 59 -3.41 -6.05 18.12
N LEU A 60 -2.31 -6.81 17.96
CA LEU A 60 -0.97 -6.23 17.81
C LEU A 60 -0.80 -5.44 16.51
N LEU A 61 -1.43 -5.88 15.41
CA LEU A 61 -1.41 -5.17 14.14
C LEU A 61 -2.09 -3.79 14.25
N LEU A 62 -3.22 -3.72 14.97
CA LEU A 62 -3.91 -2.45 15.24
C LEU A 62 -3.10 -1.51 16.14
N LEU A 63 -2.28 -2.05 17.05
CA LEU A 63 -1.34 -1.26 17.86
C LEU A 63 -0.14 -0.78 17.05
N TRP A 64 0.34 -1.59 16.10
CA TRP A 64 1.48 -1.26 15.24
C TRP A 64 1.12 -0.23 14.17
N GLN A 65 -0.08 -0.33 13.58
CA GLN A 65 -0.54 0.60 12.56
C GLN A 65 -1.81 1.35 12.97
N PRO A 66 -1.72 2.67 13.25
CA PRO A 66 -2.90 3.50 13.46
C PRO A 66 -3.63 3.75 12.14
N PHE A 67 -4.48 2.82 11.73
CA PHE A 67 -5.42 3.06 10.63
C PHE A 67 -6.46 4.12 11.00
N LEU A 68 -6.74 4.27 12.29
CA LEU A 68 -7.64 5.26 12.82
C LEU A 68 -6.83 6.47 13.25
N ARG A 69 -6.96 7.57 12.50
CA ARG A 69 -6.52 8.88 12.96
C ARG A 69 -7.16 9.09 14.33
N ALA A 70 -6.36 9.40 15.35
CA ALA A 70 -6.80 9.59 16.74
C ALA A 70 -7.89 10.68 16.93
N GLU A 71 -8.24 11.39 15.86
CA GLU A 71 -9.30 12.39 15.79
C GLU A 71 -10.71 11.77 15.70
N GLN A 72 -10.87 10.56 15.15
CA GLN A 72 -12.16 9.85 15.15
C GLN A 72 -12.21 8.88 16.33
N ARG A 73 -12.83 9.33 17.43
CA ARG A 73 -13.10 8.50 18.61
C ARG A 73 -13.93 7.30 18.19
N ILE A 74 -13.31 6.11 18.21
CA ILE A 74 -14.03 4.85 18.02
C ILE A 74 -15.05 4.75 19.14
N SER A 75 -16.32 4.72 18.80
CA SER A 75 -17.36 4.41 19.77
C SER A 75 -17.08 3.02 20.35
N PRO A 76 -17.21 2.78 21.66
CA PRO A 76 -17.07 1.45 22.25
C PRO A 76 -17.89 0.38 21.50
N THR A 77 -19.03 0.78 20.93
CA THR A 77 -19.87 -0.08 20.09
C THR A 77 -19.18 -0.50 18.79
N GLN A 78 -18.47 0.39 18.11
CA GLN A 78 -17.70 0.06 16.89
C GLN A 78 -16.53 -0.89 17.21
N GLY A 79 -15.89 -0.72 18.36
CA GLY A 79 -14.84 -1.64 18.83
C GLY A 79 -15.39 -3.06 19.07
N VAL A 80 -16.55 -3.17 19.71
CA VAL A 80 -17.23 -4.46 19.93
C VAL A 80 -17.67 -5.09 18.60
N ILE A 81 -18.23 -4.30 17.68
CA ILE A 81 -18.61 -4.79 16.34
C ILE A 81 -17.38 -5.31 15.59
N LEU A 82 -16.28 -4.57 15.58
CA LEU A 82 -15.02 -4.99 14.95
C LEU A 82 -14.53 -6.31 15.54
N LEU A 83 -14.59 -6.46 16.87
CA LEU A 83 -14.16 -7.67 17.57
C LEU A 83 -15.07 -8.86 17.24
N LEU A 84 -16.39 -8.66 17.16
CA LEU A 84 -17.34 -9.69 16.75
C LEU A 84 -17.14 -10.12 15.28
N VAL A 85 -16.93 -9.15 14.37
CA VAL A 85 -16.62 -9.43 12.96
C VAL A 85 -15.31 -10.21 12.85
N ALA A 86 -14.26 -9.78 13.54
CA ALA A 86 -12.98 -10.46 13.57
C ALA A 86 -13.10 -11.89 14.11
N PHE A 87 -13.87 -12.08 15.18
CA PHE A 87 -14.16 -13.40 15.74
C PHE A 87 -14.92 -14.28 14.74
N GLY A 88 -15.96 -13.75 14.10
CA GLY A 88 -16.72 -14.46 13.07
C GLY A 88 -15.87 -14.87 11.87
N LEU A 89 -15.00 -13.99 11.40
CA LEU A 89 -14.02 -14.28 10.34
C LEU A 89 -13.07 -15.40 10.77
N MET A 90 -12.67 -15.41 12.04
CA MET A 90 -11.76 -16.41 12.59
C MET A 90 -12.39 -17.80 12.72
N VAL A 91 -13.70 -17.89 12.94
CA VAL A 91 -14.41 -19.18 12.92
C VAL A 91 -14.38 -19.82 11.52
N ARG A 92 -14.36 -19.00 10.46
CA ARG A 92 -14.29 -19.42 9.06
C ARG A 92 -12.87 -19.47 8.51
N LEU A 93 -11.84 -19.38 9.36
CA LEU A 93 -10.45 -19.35 8.93
C LEU A 93 -10.09 -20.57 8.06
N ASP A 94 -9.77 -20.28 6.79
CA ASP A 94 -9.21 -21.22 5.84
C ASP A 94 -7.87 -20.70 5.29
N TRP A 95 -7.18 -21.54 4.53
CA TRP A 95 -5.87 -21.18 3.98
C TRP A 95 -5.95 -20.00 3.00
N TRP A 96 -7.06 -19.86 2.26
CA TRP A 96 -7.30 -18.71 1.37
C TRP A 96 -7.39 -17.40 2.13
N LEU A 97 -8.18 -17.36 3.21
CA LEU A 97 -8.28 -16.18 4.07
C LEU A 97 -6.93 -15.83 4.70
N LEU A 98 -6.17 -16.84 5.14
CA LEU A 98 -4.83 -16.63 5.69
C LEU A 98 -3.86 -16.07 4.64
N ALA A 99 -3.88 -16.58 3.41
CA ALA A 99 -3.06 -16.05 2.31
C ALA A 99 -3.44 -14.60 1.99
N PHE A 100 -4.73 -14.33 1.86
CA PHE A 100 -5.24 -12.97 1.64
C PHE A 100 -4.80 -12.02 2.76
N TRP A 101 -4.89 -12.47 4.02
CA TRP A 101 -4.44 -11.71 5.19
C TRP A 101 -2.93 -11.39 5.13
N VAL A 102 -2.09 -12.38 4.83
CA VAL A 102 -0.64 -12.18 4.71
C VAL A 102 -0.28 -11.29 3.51
N VAL A 103 -1.01 -11.38 2.39
CA VAL A 103 -0.86 -10.51 1.22
C VAL A 103 -1.18 -9.05 1.57
N ILE A 104 -2.24 -8.79 2.35
CA ILE A 104 -2.55 -7.44 2.85
C ILE A 104 -1.41 -6.91 3.72
N ILE A 105 -0.92 -7.69 4.66
CA ILE A 105 0.18 -7.27 5.55
C ILE A 105 1.45 -7.02 4.72
N ALA A 106 1.77 -7.89 3.77
CA ALA A 106 2.92 -7.71 2.88
C ALA A 106 2.81 -6.43 2.05
N GLY A 107 1.63 -6.15 1.47
CA GLY A 107 1.33 -4.89 0.76
C GLY A 107 1.58 -3.67 1.64
N LEU A 108 1.03 -3.71 2.86
CA LEU A 108 1.13 -2.64 3.85
C LEU A 108 2.56 -2.35 4.31
N VAL A 109 3.33 -3.40 4.58
CA VAL A 109 4.75 -3.30 4.94
C VAL A 109 5.58 -2.82 3.75
N GLY A 110 5.28 -3.34 2.55
CA GLY A 110 5.95 -2.99 1.31
C GLY A 110 5.83 -1.49 0.97
N GLY A 111 4.68 -0.88 1.20
CA GLY A 111 4.49 0.57 1.02
C GLY A 111 5.42 1.42 1.90
N LYS A 112 5.72 0.97 3.13
CA LYS A 112 6.62 1.69 4.04
C LYS A 112 8.11 1.58 3.65
N VAL A 113 8.51 0.53 2.93
CA VAL A 113 9.92 0.32 2.51
C VAL A 113 10.46 1.47 1.64
N TYR A 114 9.60 2.08 0.81
CA TYR A 114 10.01 3.12 -0.13
C TYR A 114 10.05 4.54 0.47
N GLN A 115 9.39 4.75 1.62
CA GLN A 115 9.19 6.09 2.20
C GLN A 115 10.23 6.45 3.27
N HIS A 116 10.71 5.47 4.05
CA HIS A 116 11.62 5.78 5.15
C HIS A 116 13.03 6.14 4.68
N HIS A 117 13.42 7.40 4.93
CA HIS A 117 14.76 7.91 4.67
C HIS A 117 15.82 7.31 5.61
N ALA A 118 15.37 6.82 6.78
CA ALA A 118 16.16 6.08 7.77
C ALA A 118 16.62 4.72 7.23
N LYS A 119 17.93 4.57 7.00
CA LYS A 119 18.53 3.36 6.38
C LYS A 119 18.24 2.09 7.18
N TRP A 120 18.18 2.17 8.51
CA TRP A 120 17.93 1.00 9.37
C TRP A 120 16.45 0.63 9.47
N GLN A 121 15.56 1.62 9.49
CA GLN A 121 14.12 1.37 9.48
C GLN A 121 13.67 0.71 8.17
N ARG A 122 14.23 1.16 7.03
CA ARG A 122 14.03 0.50 5.74
C ARG A 122 14.48 -0.97 5.74
N ARG A 123 15.62 -1.29 6.39
CA ARG A 123 16.10 -2.68 6.52
C ARG A 123 15.15 -3.55 7.35
N VAL A 124 14.60 -3.02 8.45
CA VAL A 124 13.60 -3.75 9.26
C VAL A 124 12.38 -4.12 8.40
N TYR A 125 11.83 -3.17 7.65
CA TYR A 125 10.68 -3.45 6.78
C TYR A 125 11.01 -4.37 5.61
N LEU A 126 12.22 -4.29 5.05
CA LEU A 126 12.69 -5.25 4.05
C LEU A 126 12.77 -6.68 4.63
N VAL A 127 13.34 -6.86 5.82
CA VAL A 127 13.40 -8.17 6.48
C VAL A 127 12.00 -8.70 6.77
N MET A 128 11.09 -7.84 7.24
CA MET A 128 9.69 -8.19 7.43
C MET A 128 9.00 -8.61 6.13
N LEU A 129 9.20 -7.87 5.04
CA LEU A 129 8.65 -8.20 3.73
C LEU A 129 9.19 -9.54 3.23
N VAL A 130 10.50 -9.77 3.29
CA VAL A 130 11.12 -11.04 2.88
C VAL A 130 10.58 -12.20 3.72
N TYR A 131 10.45 -12.01 5.04
CA TYR A 131 9.84 -13.01 5.92
C TYR A 131 8.40 -13.34 5.48
N LEU A 132 7.56 -12.33 5.24
CA LEU A 132 6.16 -12.53 4.83
C LEU A 132 6.05 -13.24 3.49
N LEU A 133 6.90 -12.87 2.51
CA LEU A 133 6.95 -13.51 1.21
C LEU A 133 7.41 -14.97 1.32
N ALA A 134 8.42 -15.25 2.15
CA ALA A 134 8.89 -16.62 2.37
C ALA A 134 7.85 -17.48 3.11
N LEU A 135 7.18 -16.93 4.13
CA LEU A 135 6.07 -17.58 4.83
C LEU A 135 4.93 -17.89 3.87
N LEU A 136 4.57 -16.92 3.01
CA LEU A 136 3.53 -17.07 2.01
C LEU A 136 3.88 -18.18 1.00
N ALA A 137 5.08 -18.15 0.43
CA ALA A 137 5.53 -19.11 -0.57
C ALA A 137 5.78 -20.54 -0.04
N ILE A 138 6.31 -20.67 1.18
CA ILE A 138 6.76 -21.98 1.69
C ILE A 138 5.72 -22.64 2.60
N ALA A 139 4.95 -21.87 3.38
CA ALA A 139 4.05 -22.43 4.37
C ALA A 139 2.57 -22.33 3.98
N ILE A 140 2.16 -21.26 3.27
CA ILE A 140 0.74 -20.96 3.02
C ILE A 140 0.29 -21.42 1.62
N LEU A 141 0.95 -20.94 0.56
CA LEU A 141 0.57 -21.27 -0.83
C LEU A 141 0.53 -22.78 -1.11
N PRO A 142 1.48 -23.61 -0.62
CA PRO A 142 1.46 -25.04 -0.90
C PRO A 142 0.22 -25.75 -0.33
N GLU A 143 -0.37 -25.23 0.74
CA GLU A 143 -1.60 -25.78 1.34
C GLU A 143 -2.85 -25.48 0.49
N ILE A 144 -2.79 -24.41 -0.29
CA ILE A 144 -3.83 -23.93 -1.22
C ILE A 144 -3.64 -24.54 -2.61
N ALA A 145 -2.39 -24.84 -2.97
CA ALA A 145 -2.03 -25.34 -4.29
C ALA A 145 -2.79 -26.63 -4.63
N PRO A 146 -3.24 -26.81 -5.89
CA PRO A 146 -3.96 -28.01 -6.32
C PRO A 146 -3.17 -29.31 -6.12
N ARG A 147 -1.83 -29.24 -6.16
CA ARG A 147 -0.93 -30.35 -5.83
C ARG A 147 0.06 -29.89 -4.76
N ARG A 148 0.02 -30.56 -3.62
CA ARG A 148 0.92 -30.30 -2.49
C ARG A 148 2.28 -30.91 -2.78
N GLU A 149 3.21 -30.11 -3.26
CA GLU A 149 4.52 -30.60 -3.71
C GLU A 149 5.69 -30.20 -2.81
N ILE A 150 5.48 -29.31 -1.82
CA ILE A 150 6.52 -29.00 -0.85
C ILE A 150 6.68 -30.17 0.12
N THR A 151 7.91 -30.67 0.23
CA THR A 151 8.24 -31.75 1.16
C THR A 151 8.04 -31.32 2.61
N ALA A 152 7.66 -32.26 3.48
CA ALA A 152 7.52 -32.01 4.91
C ALA A 152 8.84 -31.56 5.56
N GLU A 153 9.99 -31.88 4.95
CA GLU A 153 11.30 -31.42 5.39
C GLU A 153 11.51 -29.95 5.11
N THR A 154 11.20 -29.47 3.90
CA THR A 154 11.29 -28.04 3.56
C THR A 154 10.37 -27.21 4.43
N ARG A 155 9.14 -27.70 4.71
CA ARG A 155 8.20 -27.03 5.63
C ARG A 155 8.77 -26.96 7.05
N ARG A 156 9.30 -28.06 7.59
CA ARG A 156 9.96 -28.07 8.91
C ARG A 156 11.19 -27.17 8.96
N ALA A 157 12.00 -27.16 7.90
CA ALA A 157 13.14 -26.26 7.81
C ALA A 157 12.69 -24.79 7.89
N ALA A 158 11.63 -24.41 7.18
CA ALA A 158 11.07 -23.07 7.25
C ALA A 158 10.54 -22.71 8.65
N GLU A 159 9.97 -23.67 9.39
CA GLU A 159 9.49 -23.48 10.77
C GLU A 159 10.60 -23.02 11.71
N TYR A 160 11.81 -23.58 11.57
CA TYR A 160 12.96 -23.26 12.42
C TYR A 160 13.86 -22.15 11.86
N ILE A 161 13.98 -22.03 10.54
CA ILE A 161 14.88 -21.06 9.88
C ILE A 161 14.26 -19.65 9.84
N LEU A 162 12.96 -19.53 9.53
CA LEU A 162 12.33 -18.21 9.38
C LEU A 162 12.38 -17.34 10.66
N PRO A 163 12.21 -17.88 11.88
CA PRO A 163 12.29 -17.09 13.11
C PRO A 163 13.63 -16.39 13.35
N PHE A 164 14.72 -16.85 12.73
CA PHE A 164 16.00 -16.15 12.81
C PHE A 164 15.94 -14.73 12.21
N MET A 165 15.02 -14.47 11.28
CA MET A 165 14.77 -13.12 10.78
C MET A 165 14.26 -12.17 11.87
N PHE A 166 13.56 -12.68 12.89
CA PHE A 166 13.09 -11.86 14.01
C PHE A 166 14.25 -11.40 14.89
N VAL A 167 15.28 -12.26 15.04
CA VAL A 167 16.51 -11.90 15.74
C VAL A 167 17.24 -10.80 14.96
N LEU A 168 17.30 -10.88 13.63
CA LEU A 168 17.87 -9.81 12.80
C LEU A 168 17.13 -8.48 13.00
N ILE A 169 15.78 -8.51 13.06
CA ILE A 169 14.96 -7.32 13.34
C ILE A 169 15.30 -6.74 14.72
N ALA A 170 15.47 -7.59 15.74
CA ALA A 170 15.80 -7.17 17.10
C ALA A 170 17.21 -6.56 17.22
N LEU A 171 18.16 -6.99 16.39
CA LEU A 171 19.56 -6.54 16.40
C LEU A 171 19.82 -5.21 15.70
N PHE A 172 18.92 -4.72 14.84
CA PHE A 172 19.16 -3.47 14.12
C PHE A 172 19.18 -2.24 15.05
N PRO A 173 19.97 -1.18 14.80
CA PRO A 173 20.05 0.02 15.65
C PRO A 173 18.73 0.80 15.71
N ALA A 174 18.33 1.25 16.91
CA ALA A 174 17.09 2.00 17.16
C ALA A 174 17.18 3.44 16.71
N GLU A 175 16.63 3.75 15.53
CA GLU A 175 16.33 5.12 15.14
C GLU A 175 14.90 5.45 15.58
N PRO A 176 14.67 6.53 16.35
CA PRO A 176 13.33 6.96 16.71
C PRO A 176 12.54 7.23 15.43
N GLU A 177 11.34 6.65 15.33
CA GLU A 177 10.42 6.98 14.25
C GLU A 177 10.05 8.46 14.44
N ALA A 178 10.50 9.32 13.53
CA ALA A 178 10.07 10.71 13.53
C ALA A 178 8.55 10.71 13.36
N ALA A 179 7.83 11.15 14.39
CA ALA A 179 6.38 11.10 14.50
C ALA A 179 5.63 11.99 13.49
N GLU A 180 6.31 12.48 12.45
CA GLU A 180 5.87 13.62 11.66
C GLU A 180 6.15 13.45 10.18
N ALA A 181 5.85 12.26 9.68
CA ALA A 181 5.31 12.17 8.35
C ALA A 181 4.06 11.32 8.43
N ALA A 182 2.93 11.99 8.66
CA ALA A 182 1.67 11.60 8.02
C ALA A 182 1.83 11.72 6.48
N GLN A 183 2.92 11.20 5.93
CA GLN A 183 3.05 10.92 4.52
C GLN A 183 2.02 9.84 4.29
N ILE A 184 0.95 10.25 3.62
CA ILE A 184 0.11 9.43 2.75
C ILE A 184 0.83 8.09 2.62
N ILE A 185 0.39 7.07 3.37
CA ILE A 185 0.75 5.68 3.06
C ILE A 185 0.65 5.66 1.56
N ASP A 186 1.73 5.37 0.84
CA ASP A 186 1.66 5.45 -0.61
C ASP A 186 0.79 4.28 -1.03
N PHE A 187 -0.52 4.53 -0.93
CA PHE A 187 -1.60 3.58 -1.00
C PHE A 187 -1.50 2.91 -2.35
N PHE A 188 -1.05 3.68 -3.35
CA PHE A 188 -0.62 3.21 -4.65
C PHE A 188 0.43 2.11 -4.57
N TYR A 189 1.56 2.28 -3.87
CA TYR A 189 2.59 1.23 -3.77
C TYR A 189 2.14 0.03 -2.95
N SER A 190 1.40 0.24 -1.86
CA SER A 190 0.86 -0.86 -1.05
C SER A 190 -0.13 -1.71 -1.86
N VAL A 191 -1.08 -1.05 -2.54
CA VAL A 191 -2.07 -1.71 -3.41
C VAL A 191 -1.39 -2.33 -4.61
N PHE A 192 -0.43 -1.66 -5.23
CA PHE A 192 0.32 -2.19 -6.36
C PHE A 192 1.09 -3.46 -5.98
N LEU A 193 1.78 -3.46 -4.83
CA LEU A 193 2.48 -4.65 -4.34
C LEU A 193 1.50 -5.78 -4.02
N MET A 194 0.36 -5.46 -3.39
CA MET A 194 -0.71 -6.42 -3.14
C MET A 194 -1.22 -7.05 -4.45
N LEU A 195 -1.50 -6.22 -5.47
CA LEU A 195 -1.95 -6.68 -6.78
C LEU A 195 -0.90 -7.55 -7.48
N ILE A 196 0.38 -7.17 -7.42
CA ILE A 196 1.48 -8.01 -7.93
C ILE A 196 1.48 -9.37 -7.24
N LEU A 197 1.40 -9.40 -5.90
CA LEU A 197 1.35 -10.66 -5.16
C LEU A 197 0.14 -11.51 -5.59
N VAL A 198 -1.05 -10.91 -5.69
CA VAL A 198 -2.25 -11.62 -6.17
C VAL A 198 -2.04 -12.18 -7.57
N VAL A 199 -1.50 -11.39 -8.51
CA VAL A 199 -1.20 -11.82 -9.88
C VAL A 199 -0.19 -12.97 -9.89
N VAL A 200 0.85 -12.91 -9.07
CA VAL A 200 1.86 -13.98 -8.96
C VAL A 200 1.24 -15.26 -8.40
N ILE A 201 0.43 -15.17 -7.34
CA ILE A 201 -0.21 -16.32 -6.68
C ILE A 201 -1.20 -16.97 -7.64
N LEU A 202 -2.20 -16.23 -8.12
CA LEU A 202 -3.24 -16.75 -9.02
C LEU A 202 -2.64 -17.19 -10.35
N GLY A 203 -1.70 -16.41 -10.89
CA GLY A 203 -0.95 -16.76 -12.08
C GLY A 203 -0.20 -18.07 -11.89
N SER A 204 0.44 -18.31 -10.74
CA SER A 204 1.21 -19.54 -10.49
C SER A 204 0.28 -20.76 -10.49
N PHE A 205 -0.88 -20.67 -9.86
CA PHE A 205 -1.88 -21.75 -9.86
C PHE A 205 -2.49 -21.97 -11.24
N THR A 206 -2.71 -20.91 -12.00
CA THR A 206 -3.20 -21.00 -13.38
C THR A 206 -2.17 -21.68 -14.28
N PHE A 207 -0.90 -21.26 -14.20
CA PHE A 207 0.20 -21.85 -14.95
C PHE A 207 0.39 -23.33 -14.60
N MET A 208 0.34 -23.66 -13.31
CA MET A 208 0.39 -25.02 -12.80
C MET A 208 -0.75 -25.89 -13.36
N GLY A 209 -1.98 -25.36 -13.37
CA GLY A 209 -3.15 -26.04 -13.89
C GLY A 209 -3.08 -26.29 -15.41
N LEU A 210 -2.57 -25.33 -16.18
CA LEU A 210 -2.49 -25.41 -17.64
C LEU A 210 -1.32 -26.27 -18.14
N THR A 211 -0.16 -26.18 -17.47
CA THR A 211 1.08 -26.84 -17.92
C THR A 211 1.35 -28.17 -17.22
N GLY A 212 0.65 -28.44 -16.11
CA GLY A 212 0.93 -29.61 -15.26
C GLY A 212 2.30 -29.58 -14.60
N SER A 213 2.97 -28.43 -14.58
CA SER A 213 4.30 -28.25 -13.98
C SER A 213 4.25 -28.22 -12.46
N THR A 214 5.43 -28.33 -11.83
CA THR A 214 5.54 -28.31 -10.37
C THR A 214 5.24 -26.93 -9.78
N TYR A 215 4.86 -26.90 -8.50
CA TYR A 215 4.57 -25.67 -7.75
C TYR A 215 5.72 -24.66 -7.82
N LEU A 216 6.95 -25.10 -7.52
CA LEU A 216 8.13 -24.22 -7.52
C LEU A 216 8.46 -23.68 -8.91
N VAL A 217 8.31 -24.52 -9.95
CA VAL A 217 8.52 -24.11 -11.33
C VAL A 217 7.49 -23.06 -11.74
N SER A 218 6.20 -23.32 -11.46
CA SER A 218 5.11 -22.38 -11.76
C SER A 218 5.30 -21.04 -11.06
N LEU A 219 5.58 -21.05 -9.76
CA LEU A 219 5.84 -19.84 -8.98
C LEU A 219 7.03 -19.05 -9.53
N THR A 220 8.11 -19.74 -9.88
CA THR A 220 9.31 -19.10 -10.43
C THR A 220 8.99 -18.42 -11.76
N TYR A 221 8.35 -19.13 -12.69
CA TYR A 221 7.99 -18.56 -14.00
C TYR A 221 7.06 -17.37 -13.87
N THR A 222 6.06 -17.40 -12.98
CA THR A 222 5.16 -16.27 -12.82
C THR A 222 5.80 -15.08 -12.14
N VAL A 223 6.67 -15.29 -11.15
CA VAL A 223 7.49 -14.21 -10.58
C VAL A 223 8.34 -13.55 -11.67
N PHE A 224 9.05 -14.33 -12.49
CA PHE A 224 9.88 -13.79 -13.56
C PHE A 224 9.06 -13.10 -14.65
N LEU A 225 7.92 -13.68 -15.05
CA LEU A 225 7.03 -13.09 -16.05
C LEU A 225 6.44 -11.77 -15.55
N THR A 226 5.96 -11.73 -14.30
CA THR A 226 5.44 -10.51 -13.70
C THR A 226 6.55 -9.47 -13.52
N ALA A 227 7.75 -9.87 -13.07
CA ALA A 227 8.89 -8.96 -12.95
C ALA A 227 9.30 -8.39 -14.32
N ALA A 228 9.34 -9.22 -15.36
CA ALA A 228 9.61 -8.79 -16.74
C ALA A 228 8.52 -7.82 -17.24
N ALA A 229 7.24 -8.12 -17.00
CA ALA A 229 6.14 -7.23 -17.36
C ALA A 229 6.25 -5.87 -16.65
N VAL A 230 6.50 -5.87 -15.33
CA VAL A 230 6.69 -4.64 -14.56
C VAL A 230 7.92 -3.86 -15.05
N LEU A 231 9.02 -4.55 -15.37
CA LEU A 231 10.22 -3.92 -15.93
C LEU A 231 9.97 -3.30 -17.30
N LEU A 232 9.26 -4.00 -18.20
CA LEU A 232 8.88 -3.50 -19.52
C LEU A 232 7.98 -2.27 -19.39
N VAL A 233 7.01 -2.28 -18.49
CA VAL A 233 6.15 -1.12 -18.20
C VAL A 233 6.99 0.03 -17.64
N GLY A 234 7.89 -0.23 -16.69
CA GLY A 234 8.78 0.78 -16.13
C GLY A 234 9.70 1.41 -17.18
N LEU A 235 10.26 0.58 -18.08
CA LEU A 235 11.10 1.03 -19.19
C LEU A 235 10.30 1.85 -20.22
N ALA A 236 9.07 1.43 -20.52
CA ALA A 236 8.17 2.17 -21.40
C ALA A 236 7.72 3.50 -20.79
N TRP A 237 7.68 3.62 -19.46
CA TRP A 237 7.29 4.84 -18.76
C TRP A 237 8.35 5.95 -18.87
N ASN A 238 9.63 5.62 -18.71
CA ASN A 238 10.74 6.57 -18.80
C ASN A 238 11.95 6.00 -19.59
N PRO A 239 11.83 5.86 -20.92
CA PRO A 239 12.93 5.45 -21.76
C PRO A 239 13.99 6.56 -21.73
N ARG A 240 15.24 6.18 -21.48
CA ARG A 240 16.40 7.10 -21.40
C ARG A 240 16.58 7.98 -22.65
N ALA A 241 15.96 7.60 -23.76
CA ALA A 241 15.98 8.31 -25.04
C ALA A 241 14.92 9.43 -25.19
N GLY A 242 14.15 9.75 -24.14
CA GLY A 242 13.25 10.91 -24.14
C GLY A 242 12.01 10.75 -25.02
N GLY A 243 10.99 10.05 -24.52
CA GLY A 243 9.73 9.85 -25.26
C GLY A 243 8.78 8.81 -24.65
N GLY A 244 8.82 8.64 -23.33
CA GLY A 244 8.05 7.59 -22.65
C GLY A 244 6.55 7.81 -22.63
N LEU A 245 5.83 6.76 -22.25
CA LEU A 245 4.41 6.82 -21.91
C LEU A 245 4.09 7.91 -20.88
N GLY A 246 5.06 8.30 -20.03
CA GLY A 246 4.91 9.44 -19.11
C GLY A 246 4.67 10.79 -19.81
N VAL A 247 5.18 11.00 -21.03
CA VAL A 247 4.91 12.22 -21.82
C VAL A 247 3.47 12.21 -22.33
N PHE A 248 2.98 11.05 -22.77
CA PHE A 248 1.59 10.87 -23.18
C PHE A 248 0.63 10.96 -21.99
N PHE A 249 1.00 10.41 -20.83
CA PHE A 249 0.22 10.52 -19.60
C PHE A 249 0.17 11.95 -19.07
N ALA A 250 1.30 12.68 -19.11
CA ALA A 250 1.31 14.10 -18.79
C ALA A 250 0.41 14.90 -19.75
N ARG A 251 0.51 14.67 -21.07
CA ARG A 251 -0.39 15.26 -22.07
C ARG A 251 -1.86 14.91 -21.80
N TYR A 252 -2.14 13.67 -21.45
CA TYR A 252 -3.48 13.19 -21.11
C TYR A 252 -4.02 13.85 -19.83
N LEU A 253 -3.20 13.96 -18.78
CA LEU A 253 -3.56 14.62 -17.51
C LEU A 253 -3.81 16.12 -17.70
N PHE A 254 -2.96 16.80 -18.50
CA PHE A 254 -3.16 18.20 -18.86
C PHE A 254 -4.38 18.41 -19.77
N SER A 255 -4.76 17.39 -20.52
CA SER A 255 -5.97 17.38 -21.36
C SER A 255 -7.26 17.13 -20.56
N ILE A 256 -7.19 16.66 -19.30
CA ILE A 256 -8.36 16.15 -18.55
C ILE A 256 -8.80 17.04 -17.36
N GLY A 257 -8.12 18.17 -17.10
CA GLY A 257 -8.88 19.36 -16.68
C GLY A 257 -8.52 20.01 -15.35
N LEU A 258 -7.72 21.07 -15.39
CA LEU A 258 -7.78 22.17 -14.39
C LEU A 258 -7.19 23.47 -14.97
N PRO A 259 -6.06 23.47 -15.71
CA PRO A 259 -5.55 24.68 -16.35
C PRO A 259 -6.37 25.07 -17.59
N VAL A 260 -6.66 24.09 -18.46
CA VAL A 260 -7.54 24.26 -19.63
C VAL A 260 -8.97 24.59 -19.20
N GLU A 261 -9.49 23.93 -18.16
CA GLU A 261 -10.82 24.24 -17.63
C GLU A 261 -10.91 25.67 -17.06
N ARG A 262 -9.87 26.14 -16.34
CA ARG A 262 -9.82 27.53 -15.84
C ARG A 262 -9.66 28.55 -16.96
N TRP A 263 -8.86 28.23 -17.97
CA TRP A 263 -8.76 29.05 -19.17
C TRP A 263 -10.10 29.10 -19.90
N LEU A 264 -10.81 27.97 -20.07
CA LEU A 264 -12.15 27.91 -20.65
C LEU A 264 -13.18 28.70 -19.84
N GLN A 265 -13.13 28.62 -18.50
CA GLN A 265 -13.96 29.43 -17.61
C GLN A 265 -13.66 30.92 -17.74
N SER A 266 -12.38 31.29 -17.85
CA SER A 266 -11.96 32.68 -18.04
C SER A 266 -12.41 33.22 -19.40
N LEU A 267 -12.25 32.46 -20.48
CA LEU A 267 -12.78 32.81 -21.80
C LEU A 267 -14.29 33.03 -21.79
N ALA A 268 -15.03 32.18 -21.09
CA ALA A 268 -16.48 32.30 -20.96
C ALA A 268 -16.88 33.60 -20.22
N GLN A 269 -16.11 34.02 -19.21
CA GLN A 269 -16.32 35.30 -18.52
C GLN A 269 -15.94 36.49 -19.40
N LEU A 270 -14.81 36.42 -20.10
CA LEU A 270 -14.33 37.46 -21.02
C LEU A 270 -15.31 37.74 -22.16
N LEU A 271 -15.95 36.71 -22.71
CA LEU A 271 -17.01 36.83 -23.73
C LEU A 271 -18.22 37.64 -23.27
N GLN A 272 -18.51 37.67 -21.96
CA GLN A 272 -19.66 38.41 -21.43
C GLN A 272 -19.34 39.88 -21.15
N ILE A 273 -18.07 40.21 -20.99
CA ILE A 273 -17.61 41.53 -20.54
C ILE A 273 -17.11 42.36 -21.73
N GLU A 274 -16.43 41.74 -22.70
CA GLU A 274 -15.77 42.46 -23.79
C GLU A 274 -16.50 42.29 -25.12
N ALA A 275 -17.14 43.36 -25.60
CA ALA A 275 -17.87 43.35 -26.87
C ALA A 275 -16.99 43.61 -28.10
N GLN A 276 -15.74 44.08 -27.92
CA GLN A 276 -14.82 44.38 -29.01
C GLN A 276 -13.97 43.14 -29.37
N PRO A 277 -14.09 42.61 -30.59
CA PRO A 277 -13.44 41.34 -30.97
C PRO A 277 -11.91 41.35 -30.86
N GLN A 278 -11.30 42.50 -31.10
CA GLN A 278 -9.83 42.65 -31.10
C GLN A 278 -9.26 42.55 -29.68
N ARG A 279 -9.94 43.17 -28.70
CA ARG A 279 -9.54 43.14 -27.29
C ARG A 279 -9.81 41.79 -26.64
N PHE A 280 -10.91 41.16 -27.01
CA PHE A 280 -11.20 39.80 -26.57
C PHE A 280 -10.09 38.83 -26.97
N LEU A 281 -9.64 38.88 -28.24
CA LEU A 281 -8.58 37.98 -28.72
C LEU A 281 -7.25 38.20 -28.02
N GLU A 282 -6.86 39.47 -27.82
CA GLU A 282 -5.66 39.83 -27.08
C GLU A 282 -5.67 39.25 -25.66
N GLN A 283 -6.77 39.44 -24.92
CA GLN A 283 -6.89 38.98 -23.53
C GLN A 283 -7.03 37.45 -23.43
N ALA A 284 -7.71 36.80 -24.37
CA ALA A 284 -7.82 35.36 -24.49
C ALA A 284 -6.46 34.66 -24.73
N VAL A 285 -5.61 35.28 -25.56
CA VAL A 285 -4.28 34.74 -25.86
C VAL A 285 -3.29 35.04 -24.74
N ILE A 286 -3.42 36.19 -24.09
CA ILE A 286 -2.64 36.51 -22.89
C ILE A 286 -2.94 35.51 -21.76
N THR A 287 -4.21 35.21 -21.50
CA THR A 287 -4.60 34.19 -20.50
C THR A 287 -4.18 32.77 -20.90
N LEU A 288 -3.95 32.51 -22.19
CA LEU A 288 -3.35 31.27 -22.67
C LEU A 288 -1.83 31.23 -22.42
N ALA A 289 -1.13 32.37 -22.52
CA ALA A 289 0.28 32.52 -22.14
C ALA A 289 0.51 32.18 -20.66
N ASP A 290 -0.50 32.46 -19.84
CA ASP A 290 -0.46 32.19 -18.41
C ASP A 290 -0.59 30.67 -18.09
N LEU A 291 -0.82 29.82 -19.10
CA LEU A 291 -0.78 28.37 -18.92
C LEU A 291 0.67 27.88 -18.77
N PRO A 292 0.99 27.10 -17.72
CA PRO A 292 2.36 26.66 -17.43
C PRO A 292 3.06 25.84 -18.53
N SER A 293 2.30 25.32 -19.50
CA SER A 293 2.78 24.47 -20.60
C SER A 293 3.02 25.23 -21.91
N VAL A 294 2.80 26.54 -21.92
CA VAL A 294 2.92 27.39 -23.11
C VAL A 294 4.20 28.19 -23.00
N ALA A 295 5.15 27.91 -23.91
CA ALA A 295 6.45 28.60 -23.95
C ALA A 295 6.37 30.01 -24.55
N GLY A 296 5.21 30.40 -25.08
CA GLY A 296 4.94 31.71 -25.65
C GLY A 296 3.73 31.67 -26.58
N VAL A 297 3.19 32.84 -26.87
CA VAL A 297 2.02 33.05 -27.73
C VAL A 297 2.20 34.28 -28.60
N ALA A 298 1.79 34.16 -29.84
CA ALA A 298 1.70 35.25 -30.80
C ALA A 298 0.26 35.36 -31.29
N TRP A 299 -0.26 36.59 -31.43
CA TRP A 299 -1.60 36.83 -31.96
C TRP A 299 -1.62 37.97 -32.97
N ARG A 300 -2.64 37.96 -33.84
CA ARG A 300 -2.89 38.98 -34.85
C ARG A 300 -4.38 39.19 -35.05
N ALA A 301 -4.86 40.41 -34.85
CA ALA A 301 -6.24 40.82 -35.12
C ALA A 301 -6.25 42.02 -36.08
N GLY A 302 -6.55 41.81 -37.36
CA GLY A 302 -6.53 42.87 -38.37
C GLY A 302 -5.15 43.53 -38.52
N THR A 303 -5.05 44.80 -38.15
CA THR A 303 -3.80 45.59 -38.17
C THR A 303 -2.98 45.46 -36.89
N GLN A 304 -3.51 44.87 -35.82
CA GLN A 304 -2.82 44.69 -34.54
C GLN A 304 -2.15 43.31 -34.44
N ARG A 305 -0.97 43.28 -33.81
CA ARG A 305 -0.18 42.06 -33.54
C ARG A 305 0.49 42.17 -32.18
N GLY A 306 0.65 41.05 -31.50
CA GLY A 306 1.36 40.96 -30.24
C GLY A 306 2.05 39.61 -30.08
N GLU A 307 3.20 39.61 -29.42
CA GLU A 307 3.95 38.40 -29.07
C GLU A 307 4.32 38.47 -27.59
N ARG A 308 4.22 37.35 -26.90
CA ARG A 308 4.55 37.21 -25.49
C ARG A 308 5.18 35.83 -25.26
N GLY A 309 6.43 35.80 -24.83
CA GLY A 309 7.21 34.59 -24.52
C GLY A 309 7.78 34.68 -23.13
#